data_AF-A0A534BQA3-F1
#
_entry.id   AF-A0A534BQA3-F1
#
_cell.length_a   1.000
_cell.length_b   1.000
_cell.length_c   1.000
_cell.angle_alpha   90.00
_cell.angle_beta   90.00
_cell.angle_gamma   90.00
#
_symmetry.space_group_name_H-M   'P 1'
#
loop_
_entity.id
_entity.type
_entity.pdbx_description
1 polymer ?
#
loop_
_entity_poly.entity_id
_entity_poly.type
_entity_poly.pdbx_seq_one_letter_code
_entity_poly.pdbx_strand_id
1 'polypeptide(L)' 'MKDVTAVTTPANPGVGVNAYSSFDVFGSYDINKQWRIRAGVTNAGNHGPVLVSSSQTSTDPSVFDVVGRSYQVGVHVTL' A
#
# COMPACT_ATOMS: atom_id res chain seq x y z
N MET A 1 6.10 13.92 -9.24
CA MET A 1 5.43 14.02 -10.55
C MET A 1 4.32 15.06 -10.45
N LYS A 2 4.09 15.82 -11.52
CA LYS A 2 2.94 16.75 -11.59
C LYS A 2 1.66 15.94 -11.77
N ASP A 3 0.58 16.43 -11.19
CA ASP A 3 -0.74 15.84 -11.30
C ASP A 3 -1.29 15.92 -12.75
N VAL A 4 -2.18 15.00 -13.15
CA VAL A 4 -2.79 15.01 -14.50
C VAL A 4 -3.63 16.27 -14.73
N THR A 5 -4.19 16.85 -13.67
CA THR A 5 -4.93 18.12 -13.70
C THR A 5 -4.07 19.32 -14.11
N ALA A 6 -2.75 19.21 -14.08
CA ALA A 6 -1.86 20.20 -14.68
C ALA A 6 -2.11 20.40 -16.18
N VAL A 7 -2.75 19.43 -16.84
CA VAL A 7 -3.16 19.52 -18.25
C VAL A 7 -4.66 19.76 -18.38
N THR A 8 -5.49 19.04 -17.61
CA THR A 8 -6.95 19.06 -17.79
C THR A 8 -7.67 20.18 -17.05
N THR A 9 -7.06 20.77 -16.01
CA THR A 9 -7.62 21.92 -15.26
C THR A 9 -6.51 22.88 -14.82
N PRO A 10 -5.82 23.56 -15.77
CA PRO A 10 -4.58 24.29 -15.49
C PRO A 10 -4.74 25.49 -14.54
N ALA A 11 -5.97 26.01 -14.42
CA ALA A 11 -6.28 27.11 -13.51
C ALA A 11 -6.31 26.68 -12.03
N ASN A 12 -6.44 25.39 -11.74
CA ASN A 12 -6.41 24.84 -10.38
C ASN A 12 -5.89 23.39 -10.38
N PRO A 13 -4.58 23.17 -10.59
CA PRO A 13 -4.01 21.83 -10.61
C PRO A 13 -3.97 21.22 -9.20
N GLY A 14 -4.30 19.94 -9.11
CA GLY A 14 -4.13 19.11 -7.92
C GLY A 14 -2.67 18.95 -7.50
N VAL A 15 -2.48 18.59 -6.23
CA VAL A 15 -1.15 18.44 -5.63
C VAL A 15 -0.44 17.23 -6.24
N GLY A 16 0.76 17.45 -6.78
CA GLY A 16 1.60 16.37 -7.30
C GLY A 16 2.26 15.56 -6.19
N VAL A 17 2.57 14.29 -6.47
CA VAL A 17 3.21 13.37 -5.51
C VAL A 17 4.70 13.22 -5.81
N ASN A 18 5.57 13.33 -4.80
CA ASN A 18 7.00 13.08 -4.94
C ASN A 18 7.28 11.59 -5.20
N ALA A 19 8.42 11.29 -5.84
CA ALA A 19 8.84 9.90 -5.97
C ALA A 19 9.02 9.27 -4.58
N TYR A 20 8.47 8.07 -4.40
CA TYR A 20 8.57 7.30 -3.17
C TYR A 20 8.82 5.84 -3.50
N SER A 21 9.28 5.07 -2.52
CA SER A 21 9.44 3.62 -2.62
C SER A 21 8.78 2.99 -1.41
N SER A 22 7.90 2.03 -1.64
CA SER A 22 7.32 1.20 -0.60
C SER A 22 8.00 -0.17 -0.61
N PHE A 23 8.26 -0.69 0.59
CA PHE A 23 8.83 -2.02 0.78
C PHE A 23 7.89 -2.85 1.65
N ASP A 24 7.65 -4.08 1.21
CA ASP A 24 6.86 -5.05 1.95
C ASP A 24 7.79 -6.19 2.39
N VAL A 25 7.62 -6.62 3.63
CA VAL A 25 8.45 -7.68 4.23
C VAL A 25 7.53 -8.81 4.63
N PHE A 26 7.81 -10.01 4.17
CA PHE A 26 7.06 -11.22 4.52
C PHE A 26 8.00 -12.36 4.82
N GLY A 27 7.59 -13.21 5.76
CA GLY A 27 8.33 -14.38 6.18
C GLY A 27 7.39 -15.54 6.47
N SER A 28 7.90 -16.75 6.29
CA SER A 28 7.20 -17.97 6.67
C SER A 28 8.15 -18.95 7.32
N TYR A 29 7.67 -19.64 8.34
CA TYR A 29 8.43 -20.65 9.04
C TYR A 29 7.62 -21.95 9.18
N ASP A 30 8.25 -23.05 8.80
CA ASP A 30 7.73 -24.40 8.99
C ASP A 30 8.13 -24.89 10.37
N ILE A 31 7.15 -25.02 11.26
CA ILE A 31 7.39 -25.61 12.59
C ILE A 31 7.64 -27.11 12.42
N ASN A 32 6.84 -27.75 11.56
CA ASN A 32 6.98 -29.14 11.14
C ASN A 32 6.25 -29.34 9.81
N LYS A 33 6.13 -30.60 9.35
CA LYS A 33 5.44 -30.93 8.09
C LYS A 33 3.95 -30.56 8.05
N GLN A 34 3.34 -30.35 9.21
CA GLN A 34 1.90 -30.10 9.35
C GLN A 34 1.60 -28.62 9.62
N TRP A 35 2.52 -27.88 10.24
CA TRP A 35 2.29 -26.52 10.73
C TRP A 35 3.27 -25.52 10.11
N ARG A 36 2.70 -24.51 9.45
CA ARG A 36 3.43 -23.36 8.91
C ARG A 36 2.84 -22.06 9.44
N ILE A 37 3.69 -21.16 9.93
CA ILE A 37 3.31 -19.78 10.29
C ILE A 37 3.80 -18.83 9.21
N ARG A 38 3.00 -17.81 8.89
CA ARG A 38 3.36 -16.70 8.01
C ARG A 38 3.12 -15.39 8.72
N ALA A 39 4.02 -14.44 8.55
CA ALA A 39 3.85 -13.08 9.02
C ALA A 39 4.38 -12.11 7.97
N GLY A 40 3.82 -10.91 7.93
CA GLY A 40 4.32 -9.86 7.06
C GLY A 40 3.91 -8.47 7.51
N VAL A 41 4.60 -7.49 6.96
CA VAL A 41 4.37 -6.06 7.12
C VAL A 41 4.33 -5.45 5.74
N THR A 42 3.21 -4.86 5.38
CA THR A 42 3.06 -4.03 4.19
C THR A 42 3.43 -2.61 4.56
N ASN A 43 4.16 -1.91 3.69
CA ASN A 43 4.69 -0.58 3.95
C ASN A 43 5.59 -0.53 5.20
N ALA A 44 6.65 -1.34 5.20
CA ALA A 44 7.63 -1.42 6.29
C ALA A 44 8.31 -0.06 6.57
N GLY A 45 8.46 0.78 5.54
CA GLY A 45 9.00 2.14 5.65
C GLY A 45 8.05 3.18 6.26
N ASN A 46 6.81 2.82 6.55
CA ASN A 46 5.79 3.71 7.11
C ASN A 46 5.52 4.99 6.28
N HIS A 47 5.50 4.85 4.96
CA HIS A 47 5.15 5.97 4.10
C HIS A 47 3.66 6.31 4.28
N GLY A 48 3.37 7.59 4.49
CA GLY A 48 1.99 8.08 4.59
C GLY A 48 1.23 7.92 3.27
N PRO A 49 -0.10 8.07 3.31
CA PRO A 49 -0.94 8.05 2.13
C PRO A 49 -0.42 9.02 1.07
N VAL A 50 -0.22 8.52 -0.15
CA VAL A 50 0.08 9.40 -1.28
C VAL A 50 -1.22 9.81 -1.95
N LEU A 51 -1.44 11.12 -2.01
CA LEU A 51 -2.58 11.70 -2.71
C LEU A 51 -2.31 11.68 -4.22
N VAL A 52 -2.53 10.54 -4.84
CA VAL A 52 -2.54 10.41 -6.31
C VAL A 52 -3.97 10.59 -6.79
N SER A 53 -4.19 11.50 -7.75
CA SER A 53 -5.46 11.71 -8.46
C SER A 53 -5.77 10.55 -9.44
N SER A 54 -5.72 9.33 -8.92
CA SER A 54 -5.94 8.10 -9.68
C SER A 54 -7.05 7.29 -9.04
N SER A 55 -8.04 6.93 -9.85
CA SER A 55 -9.13 6.00 -9.50
C SER A 55 -8.77 4.55 -9.90
N GLN A 56 -7.49 4.18 -9.87
CA GLN A 56 -7.05 2.86 -10.34
C GLN A 56 -7.68 1.67 -9.57
N THR A 57 -8.26 1.91 -8.40
CA THR A 57 -8.99 0.93 -7.59
C THR A 57 -10.36 1.45 -7.12
N SER A 58 -10.95 2.44 -7.82
CA SER A 58 -12.24 3.05 -7.47
C SER A 58 -12.32 3.70 -6.07
N THR A 59 -11.18 3.81 -5.39
CA THR A 59 -11.06 4.42 -4.07
C THR A 59 -10.10 5.59 -4.22
N ASP A 60 -10.63 6.81 -4.25
CA ASP A 60 -9.80 8.00 -4.33
C ASP A 60 -9.19 8.29 -2.94
N PRO A 61 -7.86 8.26 -2.79
CA PRO A 61 -7.20 8.53 -1.50
C PRO A 61 -7.40 9.96 -0.99
N SER A 62 -7.96 10.87 -1.81
CA SER A 62 -8.38 12.21 -1.38
C SER A 62 -9.76 12.24 -0.71
N VAL A 63 -10.55 11.18 -0.87
CA VAL A 63 -11.94 11.09 -0.35
C VAL A 63 -12.09 9.97 0.69
N PHE A 64 -11.26 8.94 0.61
CA PHE A 64 -11.30 7.78 1.51
C PHE A 64 -10.00 7.64 2.32
N ASP A 65 -10.11 7.07 3.52
CA ASP A 65 -8.94 6.79 4.35
C ASP A 65 -8.12 5.65 3.74
N VAL A 66 -6.81 5.87 3.68
CA VAL A 66 -5.87 4.99 3.00
C VAL A 66 -5.14 4.17 4.05
N VAL A 67 -5.19 2.84 3.91
CA VAL A 67 -4.51 1.94 4.84
C VAL A 67 -3.00 2.17 4.74
N GLY A 68 -2.41 2.65 5.84
CA GLY A 68 -0.97 2.86 5.97
C GLY A 68 -0.20 1.55 6.16
N ARG A 69 0.72 1.50 7.13
CA ARG A 69 1.40 0.25 7.46
C ARG A 69 0.43 -0.76 8.05
N SER A 70 0.38 -1.96 7.47
CA SER A 70 -0.46 -3.06 7.94
C SER A 70 0.38 -4.29 8.28
N TYR A 71 -0.12 -5.07 9.24
CA TYR A 71 0.50 -6.29 9.73
C TYR A 71 -0.41 -7.46 9.43
N GLN A 72 0.15 -8.53 8.90
CA GLN A 72 -0.57 -9.75 8.57
C GLN A 72 0.09 -10.95 9.23
N VAL A 73 -0.73 -11.84 9.79
CA VAL A 73 -0.30 -13.11 10.38
C VAL A 73 -1.25 -14.21 9.94
N GLY A 74 -0.70 -15.39 9.67
CA GLY A 74 -1.48 -16.54 9.22
C GLY A 74 -0.86 -17.86 9.67
N VAL A 75 -1.71 -18.86 9.83
CA VAL A 75 -1.33 -20.24 10.14
C VAL A 75 -1.88 -21.14 9.06
N HIS A 76 -1.06 -22.06 8.58
CA HIS A 76 -1.44 -23.09 7.61
C HIS A 76 -1.23 -24.46 8.23
N VAL A 77 -2.28 -25.30 8.15
CA VAL A 77 -2.30 -26.67 8.70
C VAL A 77 -2.52 -27.65 7.56
N THR A 78 -1.68 -28.67 7.46
CA THR A 78 -1.85 -29.79 6.54
C THR A 78 -2.24 -31.04 7.32
N LEU A 79 -3.41 -31.61 6.98
CA LEU A 79 -3.98 -32.81 7.59
C LEU A 79 -3.46 -34.08 6.90
#